data_AF-A0A939WFX8-F1
#
_entry.id   AF-A0A939WFX8-F1
#
_cell.length_a   1.000
_cell.length_b   1.000
_cell.length_c   1.000
_cell.angle_alpha   90.00
_cell.angle_beta   90.00
_cell.angle_gamma   90.00
#
_symmetry.space_group_name_H-M   'P 1'
#
loop_
_entity.id
_entity.type
_entity.pdbx_description
1 polymer ?
#
loop_
_entity_poly.entity_id
_entity_poly.type
_entity_poly.pdbx_seq_one_letter_code
_entity_poly.pdbx_strand_id
1 'polypeptide(L)'
;MRNDILFVSKEPNFLVKTLKKTLSEAGYPVVSSQPNTIEINHISNLPDIYMIYLEGDVTVFNGTLKYLKKKMLAGDHMMFLIGNPKEIEEACKEIPKSMVTSTFIRPVNAKDILASLDHFLNGSDINRGRKSILVVDDDSVMLRAMNNWFSARYNVFMANSGMNAISLLTQNHVDLILLDYEMPGLSGLQVFEMLRSEPTTANIPVIFLTAKDDKETVMKVVSARPDKYLLKTMPPESLVKAVDDFFKDK
;
A
#
# COMPACT_ATOMS: atom_id res chain seq x y z
N MET A 1 10.44 -4.97 12.39
CA MET A 1 11.22 -3.76 12.04
C MET A 1 11.75 -3.15 13.33
N ARG A 2 12.79 -2.31 13.30
CA ARG A 2 13.00 -1.41 14.45
C ARG A 2 12.03 -0.23 14.35
N ASN A 3 11.54 0.25 15.49
CA ASN A 3 10.60 1.37 15.55
C ASN A 3 11.31 2.73 15.63
N ASP A 4 12.63 2.74 15.42
CA ASP A 4 13.44 3.95 15.42
C ASP A 4 13.12 4.78 14.17
N ILE A 5 13.15 6.10 14.31
CA ILE A 5 12.86 7.05 13.23
C ILE A 5 14.12 7.85 12.93
N LEU A 6 14.54 7.87 11.67
CA LEU A 6 15.42 8.91 11.15
C LEU A 6 14.59 10.14 10.81
N PHE A 7 14.74 11.20 11.59
CA PHE A 7 14.07 12.48 11.36
C PHE A 7 15.02 13.45 10.68
N VAL A 8 14.75 13.77 9.40
CA VAL A 8 15.56 14.67 8.58
C VAL A 8 14.91 16.04 8.50
N SER A 9 15.64 17.10 8.89
CA SER A 9 15.17 18.49 8.85
C SER A 9 16.34 19.47 8.69
N LYS A 10 16.14 20.61 8.03
CA LYS A 10 17.19 21.65 7.86
C LYS A 10 17.69 22.21 9.20
N GLU A 11 16.78 22.71 10.04
CA GLU A 11 17.08 23.38 11.29
C GLU A 11 16.07 22.99 12.39
N PRO A 12 16.48 22.92 13.67
CA PRO A 12 15.57 22.56 14.74
C PRO A 12 14.67 23.76 15.12
N ASN A 13 13.52 23.88 14.46
CA ASN A 13 12.46 24.80 14.86
C ASN A 13 11.60 24.22 16.01
N PHE A 14 10.75 25.05 16.64
CA PHE A 14 9.91 24.64 17.78
C PHE A 14 9.01 23.44 17.43
N LEU A 15 8.42 23.43 16.23
CA LEU A 15 7.53 22.35 15.79
C LEU A 15 8.31 21.04 15.63
N VAL A 16 9.46 21.07 14.96
CA VAL A 16 10.36 19.92 14.81
C VAL A 16 10.80 19.38 16.17
N LYS A 17 11.19 20.25 17.11
CA LYS A 17 11.55 19.82 18.48
C LYS A 17 10.37 19.14 19.18
N THR A 18 9.17 19.70 19.07
CA THR A 18 7.95 19.15 19.67
C THR A 18 7.59 17.80 19.07
N LEU A 19 7.57 17.67 17.74
CA LEU A 19 7.30 16.42 17.04
C LEU A 19 8.25 15.31 17.49
N LYS A 20 9.57 15.58 17.47
CA LYS A 20 10.58 14.59 17.86
C LYS A 20 10.43 14.13 19.31
N LYS A 21 10.12 15.08 20.20
CA LYS A 21 9.87 14.78 21.62
C LYS A 21 8.64 13.88 21.78
N THR A 22 7.50 14.26 21.17
CA THR A 22 6.26 13.47 21.25
C THR A 22 6.41 12.07 20.65
N LEU A 23 7.11 11.94 19.51
CA LEU A 23 7.41 10.63 18.91
C LEU A 23 8.25 9.75 19.86
N SER A 24 9.30 10.31 20.45
CA SER A 24 10.17 9.59 21.39
C SER A 24 9.42 9.17 22.65
N GLU A 25 8.57 10.05 23.21
CA GLU A 25 7.72 9.76 24.38
C GLU A 25 6.68 8.67 24.09
N ALA A 26 6.25 8.53 22.83
CA ALA A 26 5.31 7.51 22.38
C ALA A 26 5.98 6.15 22.05
N GLY A 27 7.29 6.00 22.29
CA GLY A 27 8.00 4.75 22.05
C GLY A 27 8.62 4.61 20.66
N TYR A 28 8.76 5.72 19.92
CA TYR A 28 9.47 5.79 18.64
C TYR A 28 10.78 6.58 18.78
N PRO A 29 11.91 5.94 19.12
CA PRO A 29 13.18 6.64 19.32
C PRO A 29 13.60 7.43 18.07
N VAL A 30 13.93 8.71 18.24
CA VAL A 30 14.26 9.57 17.09
C VAL A 30 15.76 9.83 16.98
N VAL A 31 16.34 9.44 15.85
CA VAL A 31 17.67 9.85 15.41
C VAL A 31 17.51 11.06 14.47
N SER A 32 18.10 12.20 14.82
CA SER A 32 18.02 13.41 13.98
C SER A 32 19.20 13.50 13.02
N SER A 33 18.96 14.05 11.83
CA SER A 33 20.01 14.42 10.88
C SER A 33 19.61 15.67 10.10
N GLN A 34 20.59 16.46 9.66
CA GLN A 34 20.37 17.42 8.59
C GLN A 34 20.20 16.68 7.24
N PRO A 35 19.71 17.33 6.17
CA PRO A 35 19.66 16.74 4.82
C PRO A 35 21.07 16.59 4.22
N ASN A 36 21.91 15.79 4.87
CA ASN A 36 23.31 15.57 4.54
C ASN A 36 23.60 14.06 4.47
N THR A 37 23.97 13.57 3.28
CA THR A 37 24.22 12.15 3.06
C THR A 37 25.42 11.61 3.83
N ILE A 38 26.42 12.45 4.13
CA ILE A 38 27.60 12.06 4.90
C ILE A 38 27.20 11.81 6.35
N GLU A 39 26.39 12.70 6.94
CA GLU A 39 25.88 12.53 8.31
C GLU A 39 25.06 11.24 8.43
N ILE A 40 24.11 11.04 7.52
CA ILE A 40 23.24 9.85 7.50
C ILE A 40 24.05 8.56 7.32
N ASN A 41 25.10 8.57 6.48
CA ASN A 41 25.92 7.38 6.23
C ASN A 41 26.79 6.98 7.43
N HIS A 42 27.08 7.89 8.37
CA HIS A 42 27.81 7.57 9.60
C HIS A 42 26.92 6.98 10.71
N ILE A 43 25.61 6.91 10.51
CA ILE A 43 24.68 6.30 11.47
C ILE A 43 24.87 4.78 11.41
N SER A 44 25.51 4.21 12.44
CA SER A 44 25.90 2.79 12.49
C SER A 44 24.72 1.81 12.43
N ASN A 45 23.52 2.28 12.77
CA ASN A 45 22.26 1.55 12.68
C ASN A 45 21.20 2.49 12.08
N LEU A 46 21.26 2.67 10.77
CA LEU A 46 20.29 3.52 10.08
C LEU A 46 18.86 3.00 10.34
N PRO A 47 17.95 3.83 10.87
CA PRO A 47 16.57 3.42 11.10
C PRO A 47 15.84 3.02 9.82
N ASP A 48 14.83 2.14 9.92
CA ASP A 48 14.02 1.71 8.78
C ASP A 48 12.87 2.69 8.48
N ILE A 49 12.57 3.62 9.40
CA ILE A 49 11.52 4.64 9.25
C ILE A 49 12.18 6.00 8.97
N TYR A 50 11.89 6.56 7.80
CA TYR A 50 12.38 7.87 7.35
C TYR A 50 11.28 8.92 7.46
N MET A 51 11.49 9.96 8.26
CA MET A 51 10.56 11.09 8.39
C MET A 51 11.25 12.37 7.91
N ILE A 52 10.82 12.88 6.75
CA ILE A 52 11.45 14.02 6.08
C ILE A 52 10.59 15.26 6.27
N TYR A 53 11.08 16.20 7.08
CA TYR A 53 10.46 17.50 7.28
C TYR A 53 11.00 18.50 6.25
N LEU A 54 10.21 18.71 5.19
CA LEU A 54 10.54 19.55 4.04
C LEU A 54 10.21 21.00 4.35
N GLU A 55 11.20 21.88 4.50
CA GLU A 55 10.96 23.29 4.80
C GLU A 55 11.79 24.21 3.89
N GLY A 56 11.13 25.18 3.28
CA GLY A 56 11.76 26.17 2.43
C GLY A 56 12.23 25.55 1.11
N ASP A 57 13.48 25.80 0.75
CA ASP A 57 14.07 25.24 -0.47
C ASP A 57 14.28 23.72 -0.33
N VAL A 58 13.44 22.95 -1.04
CA VAL A 58 13.43 21.48 -1.08
C VAL A 58 14.64 20.91 -1.82
N THR A 59 15.28 21.67 -2.71
CA THR A 59 16.41 21.16 -3.51
C THR A 59 17.58 20.66 -2.65
N VAL A 60 17.72 21.23 -1.45
CA VAL A 60 18.70 20.81 -0.44
C VAL A 60 18.48 19.35 0.02
N PHE A 61 17.25 18.83 -0.07
CA PHE A 61 16.93 17.44 0.27
C PHE A 61 17.20 16.47 -0.88
N ASN A 62 17.40 16.91 -2.12
CA ASN A 62 17.47 16.01 -3.29
C ASN A 62 18.56 14.94 -3.16
N GLY A 63 19.74 15.33 -2.66
CA GLY A 63 20.83 14.37 -2.40
C GLY A 63 20.44 13.32 -1.36
N THR A 64 19.79 13.75 -0.28
CA THR A 64 19.31 12.87 0.79
C THR A 64 18.19 11.96 0.31
N LEU A 65 17.20 12.48 -0.41
CA LEU A 65 16.10 11.69 -0.98
C LEU A 65 16.62 10.62 -1.94
N LYS A 66 17.57 10.97 -2.83
CA LYS A 66 18.23 10.01 -3.73
C LYS A 66 18.99 8.92 -2.96
N TYR A 67 19.66 9.29 -1.89
CA TYR A 67 20.40 8.35 -1.06
C TYR A 67 19.46 7.39 -0.32
N LEU A 68 18.45 7.92 0.37
CA LEU A 68 17.46 7.13 1.11
C LEU A 68 16.67 6.22 0.16
N LYS A 69 16.27 6.71 -1.02
CA LYS A 69 15.66 5.89 -2.09
C LYS A 69 16.46 4.63 -2.39
N LYS A 70 17.78 4.73 -2.52
CA LYS A 70 18.65 3.56 -2.77
C LYS A 70 18.65 2.59 -1.59
N LYS A 71 18.57 3.08 -0.35
CA LYS A 71 18.47 2.25 0.85
C LYS A 71 17.12 1.54 0.94
N MET A 72 16.04 2.22 0.58
CA MET A 72 14.69 1.64 0.54
C MET A 72 14.55 0.48 -0.45
N LEU A 73 15.35 0.45 -1.53
CA LEU A 73 15.36 -0.69 -2.45
C LEU A 73 15.96 -1.96 -1.85
N ALA A 74 16.75 -1.84 -0.76
CA ALA A 74 17.48 -2.95 -0.16
C ALA A 74 16.78 -3.54 1.08
N GLY A 75 15.60 -3.05 1.46
CA GLY A 75 14.88 -3.54 2.64
C GLY A 75 13.52 -2.87 2.85
N ASP A 76 12.79 -3.35 3.84
CA ASP A 76 11.42 -2.90 4.15
C ASP A 76 11.42 -1.60 4.98
N HIS A 77 11.62 -0.49 4.27
CA HIS A 77 11.69 0.86 4.83
C HIS A 77 10.41 1.64 4.58
N MET A 78 10.10 2.57 5.48
CA MET A 78 8.95 3.45 5.38
C MET A 78 9.40 4.89 5.23
N MET A 79 8.69 5.67 4.41
CA MET A 79 9.00 7.08 4.21
C MET A 79 7.78 7.96 4.39
N PHE A 80 7.92 8.94 5.27
CA PHE A 80 6.91 9.93 5.59
C PHE A 80 7.43 11.31 5.20
N LEU A 81 6.63 12.09 4.46
CA LEU A 81 6.97 13.46 4.10
C LEU A 81 6.08 14.44 4.87
N ILE A 82 6.68 15.47 5.45
CA ILE A 82 5.97 16.55 6.15
C ILE A 82 6.29 17.86 5.45
N GLY A 83 5.30 18.52 4.85
CA GLY A 83 5.52 19.64 3.95
C GLY A 83 4.24 20.43 3.66
N ASN A 84 4.36 21.51 2.90
CA ASN A 84 3.21 22.02 2.14
C ASN A 84 3.05 21.22 0.82
N PRO A 85 1.92 21.35 0.10
CA PRO A 85 1.70 20.57 -1.12
C PRO A 85 2.77 20.75 -2.20
N LYS A 86 3.28 21.98 -2.38
CA LYS A 86 4.32 22.28 -3.39
C LYS A 86 5.66 21.64 -3.02
N GLU A 87 6.02 21.68 -1.74
CA GLU A 87 7.26 21.07 -1.25
C GLU A 87 7.24 19.54 -1.39
N ILE A 88 6.09 18.91 -1.09
CA ILE A 88 5.90 17.46 -1.25
C ILE A 88 5.95 17.08 -2.73
N GLU A 89 5.30 17.85 -3.60
CA GLU A 89 5.36 17.64 -5.04
C GLU A 89 6.81 17.73 -5.56
N GLU A 90 7.58 18.73 -5.09
CA GLU A 90 8.99 18.87 -5.44
C GLU A 90 9.82 17.67 -4.98
N ALA A 91 9.62 17.19 -3.76
CA ALA A 91 10.30 15.99 -3.26
C ALA A 91 9.95 14.74 -4.09
N CYS A 92 8.69 14.62 -4.54
CA CYS A 92 8.21 13.52 -5.37
C CYS A 92 8.81 13.50 -6.79
N LYS A 93 9.57 14.53 -7.20
CA LYS A 93 10.36 14.48 -8.44
C LYS A 93 11.59 13.59 -8.29
N GLU A 94 12.12 13.46 -7.08
CA GLU A 94 13.33 12.65 -6.81
C GLU A 94 12.98 11.22 -6.35
N ILE A 95 11.84 11.06 -5.67
CA ILE A 95 11.32 9.80 -5.17
C ILE A 95 9.91 9.51 -5.72
N PRO A 96 9.63 8.30 -6.25
CA PRO A 96 8.29 7.93 -6.69
C PRO A 96 7.29 8.02 -5.55
N LYS A 97 6.06 8.48 -5.84
CA LYS A 97 4.97 8.51 -4.85
C LYS A 97 4.69 7.15 -4.21
N SER A 98 4.91 6.05 -4.94
CA SER A 98 4.76 4.68 -4.43
C SER A 98 5.76 4.29 -3.34
N MET A 99 6.87 5.03 -3.20
CA MET A 99 7.84 4.84 -2.10
C MET A 99 7.49 5.66 -0.86
N VAL A 100 6.49 6.55 -0.94
CA VAL A 100 6.06 7.39 0.18
C VAL A 100 4.90 6.70 0.87
N THR A 101 5.13 6.27 2.11
CA THR A 101 4.14 5.61 2.97
C THR A 101 2.97 6.53 3.30
N SER A 102 3.26 7.78 3.67
CA SER A 102 2.24 8.80 3.91
C SER A 102 2.82 10.20 3.84
N THR A 103 1.95 11.19 3.65
CA THR A 103 2.33 12.60 3.62
C THR A 103 1.48 13.39 4.61
N PHE A 104 2.09 14.37 5.26
CA PHE A 104 1.43 15.23 6.24
C PHE A 104 1.58 16.69 5.85
N ILE A 105 0.45 17.38 5.73
CA ILE A 105 0.43 18.81 5.42
C ILE A 105 0.61 19.63 6.70
N ARG A 106 1.44 20.66 6.65
CA ARG A 106 1.58 21.61 7.78
C ARG A 106 0.36 22.55 7.89
N PRO A 107 -0.07 22.93 9.12
CA PRO A 107 0.48 22.51 10.42
C PRO A 107 0.09 21.07 10.75
N VAL A 108 1.07 20.25 11.15
CA VAL A 108 0.86 18.82 11.43
C VAL A 108 0.73 18.57 12.93
N ASN A 109 -0.19 17.67 13.31
CA ASN A 109 -0.35 17.21 14.67
C ASN A 109 0.44 15.91 14.89
N ALA A 110 1.20 15.83 15.99
CA ALA A 110 1.93 14.62 16.35
C ALA A 110 1.01 13.40 16.49
N LYS A 111 -0.24 13.59 16.94
CA LYS A 111 -1.22 12.51 17.07
C LYS A 111 -1.57 11.85 15.73
N ASP A 112 -1.66 12.63 14.67
CA ASP A 112 -1.98 12.11 13.33
C ASP A 112 -0.80 11.30 12.78
N ILE A 113 0.43 11.77 13.04
CA ILE A 113 1.65 11.04 12.70
C ILE A 113 1.72 9.73 13.49
N LEU A 114 1.45 9.77 14.81
CA LEU A 114 1.44 8.58 15.66
C LEU A 114 0.39 7.57 15.21
N ALA A 115 -0.84 8.01 14.93
CA ALA A 115 -1.89 7.13 14.43
C ALA A 115 -1.50 6.48 13.09
N SER A 116 -0.83 7.23 12.21
CA SER A 116 -0.29 6.70 10.95
C SER A 116 0.84 5.70 11.21
N LEU A 117 1.80 6.03 12.07
CA LEU A 117 2.87 5.11 12.48
C LEU A 117 2.29 3.84 13.10
N ASP A 118 1.39 3.94 14.07
CA ASP A 118 0.71 2.81 14.67
C ASP A 118 -0.05 1.98 13.62
N HIS A 119 -0.77 2.64 12.70
CA HIS A 119 -1.48 1.96 11.62
C HIS A 119 -0.53 1.15 10.75
N PHE A 120 0.61 1.72 10.37
CA PHE A 120 1.55 1.03 9.51
C PHE A 120 2.46 0.07 10.26
N LEU A 121 2.80 0.31 11.53
CA LEU A 121 3.72 -0.50 12.34
C LEU A 121 3.00 -1.64 13.07
N ASN A 122 1.84 -1.37 13.68
CA ASN A 122 0.97 -2.44 14.20
C ASN A 122 0.24 -3.14 13.04
N GLY A 123 -0.01 -2.44 11.94
CA GLY A 123 -0.32 -3.07 10.66
C GLY A 123 0.87 -3.83 10.06
N SER A 124 2.11 -3.58 10.48
CA SER A 124 3.29 -4.25 9.96
C SER A 124 3.60 -5.59 10.61
N ASP A 125 3.29 -5.82 11.89
CA ASP A 125 3.45 -7.16 12.46
C ASP A 125 2.33 -8.13 12.02
N ILE A 126 1.20 -7.59 11.53
CA ILE A 126 0.11 -8.40 10.96
C ILE A 126 0.20 -8.47 9.42
N ASN A 127 0.72 -7.46 8.72
CA ASN A 127 0.76 -7.41 7.24
C ASN A 127 2.16 -7.47 6.58
N ARG A 128 3.28 -7.49 7.30
CA ARG A 128 4.60 -7.78 6.68
C ARG A 128 4.69 -9.25 6.29
N GLY A 129 4.49 -9.52 5.01
CA GLY A 129 4.40 -10.86 4.42
C GLY A 129 3.02 -11.21 3.89
N ARG A 130 2.00 -10.39 4.17
CA ARG A 130 0.66 -10.60 3.65
C ARG A 130 0.54 -10.05 2.24
N LYS A 131 0.09 -10.93 1.36
CA LYS A 131 -0.27 -10.58 0.00
C LYS A 131 -1.42 -9.57 -0.01
N SER A 132 -1.37 -8.63 -0.95
CA SER A 132 -2.44 -7.68 -1.18
C SER A 132 -3.45 -8.26 -2.15
N ILE A 133 -4.71 -8.31 -1.76
CA ILE A 133 -5.80 -8.76 -2.61
C ILE A 133 -6.76 -7.61 -2.90
N LEU A 134 -7.22 -7.50 -4.13
CA LEU A 134 -8.31 -6.60 -4.52
C LEU A 134 -9.58 -7.42 -4.72
N VAL A 135 -10.61 -7.10 -3.97
CA VAL A 135 -11.94 -7.69 -4.11
C VAL A 135 -12.82 -6.72 -4.88
N VAL A 136 -13.44 -7.21 -5.95
CA VAL A 136 -14.29 -6.42 -6.85
C VAL A 136 -15.66 -7.07 -6.95
N ASP A 137 -16.69 -6.41 -6.46
CA ASP A 137 -18.08 -6.91 -6.41
C ASP A 137 -19.00 -5.70 -6.24
N ASP A 138 -20.11 -5.61 -6.99
CA ASP A 138 -21.03 -4.48 -6.86
C ASP A 138 -21.92 -4.59 -5.61
N ASP A 139 -22.04 -5.79 -5.02
CA ASP A 139 -22.73 -6.00 -3.76
C ASP A 139 -21.84 -5.59 -2.57
N SER A 140 -22.15 -4.43 -2.00
CA SER A 140 -21.50 -3.90 -0.80
C SER A 140 -21.55 -4.83 0.43
N VAL A 141 -22.58 -5.69 0.53
CA VAL A 141 -22.68 -6.69 1.61
C VAL A 141 -21.65 -7.78 1.40
N MET A 142 -21.51 -8.26 0.17
CA MET A 142 -20.52 -9.27 -0.20
C MET A 142 -19.09 -8.73 -0.03
N LEU A 143 -18.81 -7.50 -0.47
CA LEU A 143 -17.51 -6.84 -0.25
C LEU A 143 -17.13 -6.81 1.23
N ARG A 144 -18.05 -6.40 2.11
CA ARG A 144 -17.82 -6.37 3.56
C ARG A 144 -17.59 -7.76 4.13
N ALA A 145 -18.35 -8.75 3.67
CA ALA A 145 -18.19 -10.13 4.10
C ALA A 145 -16.81 -10.67 3.71
N MET A 146 -16.38 -10.48 2.46
CA MET A 146 -15.04 -10.87 2.00
C MET A 146 -13.95 -10.13 2.77
N ASN A 147 -14.10 -8.83 3.01
CA ASN A 147 -13.15 -8.10 3.85
C ASN A 147 -13.03 -8.73 5.25
N ASN A 148 -14.14 -9.13 5.88
CA ASN A 148 -14.09 -9.81 7.17
C ASN A 148 -13.40 -11.18 7.10
N TRP A 149 -13.59 -11.93 6.01
CA TRP A 149 -12.97 -13.24 5.83
C TRP A 149 -11.45 -13.17 5.58
N PHE A 150 -11.02 -12.15 4.84
CA PHE A 150 -9.65 -12.04 4.34
C PHE A 150 -8.76 -11.05 5.09
N SER A 151 -9.29 -10.02 5.76
CA SER A 151 -8.49 -8.99 6.46
C SER A 151 -7.62 -9.53 7.59
N ALA A 152 -7.97 -10.70 8.13
CA ALA A 152 -7.16 -11.43 9.09
C ALA A 152 -6.06 -12.29 8.44
N ARG A 153 -5.80 -12.18 7.12
CA ARG A 153 -4.72 -12.89 6.38
C ARG A 153 -4.08 -12.09 5.25
N TYR A 154 -4.75 -11.06 4.74
CA TYR A 154 -4.33 -10.29 3.57
C TYR A 154 -4.55 -8.79 3.77
N ASN A 155 -3.84 -7.98 2.98
CA ASN A 155 -4.23 -6.58 2.78
C ASN A 155 -5.37 -6.54 1.77
N VAL A 156 -6.58 -6.18 2.21
CA VAL A 156 -7.78 -6.23 1.37
C VAL A 156 -8.14 -4.84 0.87
N PHE A 157 -8.08 -4.64 -0.45
CA PHE A 157 -8.70 -3.51 -1.13
C PHE A 157 -10.09 -3.91 -1.61
N MET A 158 -11.06 -3.00 -1.51
CA MET A 158 -12.44 -3.25 -1.96
C MET A 158 -12.83 -2.26 -3.05
N ALA A 159 -13.35 -2.77 -4.16
CA ALA A 159 -13.92 -1.99 -5.24
C ALA A 159 -15.36 -2.41 -5.50
N ASN A 160 -16.28 -1.44 -5.52
CA ASN A 160 -17.70 -1.68 -5.80
C ASN A 160 -18.07 -1.60 -7.29
N SER A 161 -17.06 -1.50 -8.17
CA SER A 161 -17.24 -1.43 -9.62
C SER A 161 -15.91 -1.65 -10.33
N GLY A 162 -15.96 -2.02 -11.61
CA GLY A 162 -14.77 -2.12 -12.46
C GLY A 162 -13.95 -0.82 -12.53
N MET A 163 -14.61 0.33 -12.64
CA MET A 163 -13.93 1.65 -12.65
C MET A 163 -13.16 1.93 -11.35
N ASN A 164 -13.77 1.60 -10.21
CA ASN A 164 -13.12 1.75 -8.91
C ASN A 164 -11.92 0.80 -8.80
N ALA A 165 -12.06 -0.45 -9.28
CA ALA A 165 -10.96 -1.42 -9.30
C ALA A 165 -9.76 -0.90 -10.10
N ILE A 166 -9.98 -0.38 -11.31
CA ILE A 166 -8.92 0.22 -12.13
C ILE A 166 -8.26 1.40 -11.41
N SER A 167 -9.05 2.30 -10.80
CA SER A 167 -8.50 3.42 -10.04
C SER A 167 -7.60 2.95 -8.89
N LEU A 168 -8.01 1.94 -8.13
CA LEU A 168 -7.22 1.40 -7.02
C LEU A 168 -5.91 0.75 -7.51
N LEU A 169 -5.94 0.08 -8.66
CA LEU A 169 -4.76 -0.55 -9.25
C LEU A 169 -3.71 0.46 -9.73
N THR A 170 -4.10 1.70 -10.04
CA THR A 170 -3.13 2.77 -10.36
C THR A 170 -2.37 3.27 -9.13
N GLN A 171 -2.91 3.07 -7.93
CA GLN A 171 -2.39 3.65 -6.69
C GLN A 171 -1.75 2.60 -5.76
N ASN A 172 -2.10 1.32 -5.92
CA ASN A 172 -1.75 0.26 -4.98
C ASN A 172 -1.13 -0.94 -5.70
N HIS A 173 -0.18 -1.61 -5.04
CA HIS A 173 0.30 -2.92 -5.47
C HIS A 173 -0.68 -4.02 -5.04
N VAL A 174 -1.10 -4.84 -5.99
CA VAL A 174 -2.06 -5.94 -5.79
C VAL A 174 -1.45 -7.24 -6.29
N ASP A 175 -1.39 -8.25 -5.43
CA ASP A 175 -0.85 -9.58 -5.74
C ASP A 175 -1.92 -10.54 -6.31
N LEU A 176 -3.22 -10.26 -6.10
CA LEU A 176 -4.33 -11.05 -6.61
C LEU A 176 -5.63 -10.23 -6.70
N ILE A 177 -6.44 -10.47 -7.74
CA ILE A 177 -7.77 -9.89 -7.87
C ILE A 177 -8.82 -10.98 -7.73
N LEU A 178 -9.76 -10.80 -6.80
CA LEU A 178 -11.00 -11.56 -6.71
C LEU A 178 -12.08 -10.74 -7.42
N LEU A 179 -12.51 -11.20 -8.59
CA LEU A 179 -13.36 -10.43 -9.49
C LEU A 179 -14.73 -11.07 -9.65
N ASP A 180 -15.78 -10.35 -9.30
CA ASP A 180 -17.12 -10.78 -9.64
C ASP A 180 -17.33 -10.80 -11.15
N TYR A 181 -17.93 -11.87 -11.63
CA TYR A 181 -18.28 -12.00 -13.04
C TYR A 181 -19.48 -11.11 -13.42
N GLU A 182 -20.51 -11.03 -12.56
CA GLU A 182 -21.78 -10.37 -12.86
C GLU A 182 -21.89 -9.01 -12.16
N MET A 183 -21.36 -7.97 -12.78
CA MET A 183 -21.51 -6.60 -12.28
C MET A 183 -22.33 -5.72 -13.25
N PRO A 184 -23.17 -4.80 -12.75
CA PRO A 184 -23.86 -3.82 -13.57
C PRO A 184 -22.88 -2.81 -14.18
N GLY A 185 -23.14 -2.45 -15.44
CA GLY A 185 -22.29 -1.54 -16.20
C GLY A 185 -21.12 -2.27 -16.85
N LEU A 186 -19.96 -2.29 -16.18
CA LEU A 186 -18.77 -3.00 -16.65
C LEU A 186 -18.73 -4.40 -16.04
N SER A 187 -19.00 -5.42 -16.86
CA SER A 187 -18.95 -6.81 -16.43
C SER A 187 -17.54 -7.21 -15.98
N GLY A 188 -17.44 -8.24 -15.12
CA GLY A 188 -16.15 -8.76 -14.70
C GLY A 188 -15.28 -9.22 -15.86
N LEU A 189 -15.89 -9.79 -16.91
CA LEU A 189 -15.15 -10.20 -18.10
C LEU A 189 -14.50 -9.00 -18.82
N GLN A 190 -15.23 -7.90 -18.98
CA GLN A 190 -14.67 -6.69 -19.59
C GLN A 190 -13.56 -6.08 -18.73
N VAL A 191 -13.73 -6.07 -17.40
CA VAL A 191 -12.66 -5.64 -16.47
C VAL A 191 -11.43 -6.51 -16.66
N PHE A 192 -11.59 -7.83 -16.71
CA PHE A 192 -10.49 -8.75 -16.94
C PHE A 192 -9.77 -8.51 -18.28
N GLU A 193 -10.51 -8.29 -19.37
CA GLU A 193 -9.92 -7.95 -20.67
C GLU A 193 -9.11 -6.65 -20.61
N MET A 194 -9.62 -5.62 -19.94
CA MET A 194 -8.91 -4.36 -19.72
C MET A 194 -7.64 -4.55 -18.88
N LEU A 195 -7.68 -5.40 -17.86
CA LEU A 195 -6.49 -5.74 -17.07
C LEU A 195 -5.44 -6.43 -17.91
N ARG A 196 -5.84 -7.33 -18.82
CA ARG A 196 -4.90 -8.03 -19.71
C ARG A 196 -4.34 -7.14 -20.82
N SER A 197 -5.03 -6.07 -21.22
CA SER A 197 -4.52 -5.14 -22.23
C SER A 197 -3.47 -4.15 -21.72
N GLU A 198 -3.40 -3.92 -20.40
CA GLU A 198 -2.50 -2.95 -19.79
C GLU A 198 -1.22 -3.62 -19.23
N PRO A 199 0.00 -3.24 -19.66
CA PRO A 199 1.23 -3.93 -19.26
C PRO A 199 1.48 -3.98 -17.75
N THR A 200 1.00 -2.99 -17.00
CA THR A 200 1.18 -2.88 -15.56
C THR A 200 0.27 -3.81 -14.75
N THR A 201 -0.85 -4.24 -15.32
CA THR A 201 -1.84 -5.11 -14.66
C THR A 201 -1.99 -6.48 -15.34
N ALA A 202 -1.42 -6.64 -16.54
CA ALA A 202 -1.55 -7.85 -17.36
C ALA A 202 -1.08 -9.13 -16.68
N ASN A 203 -0.16 -9.03 -15.72
CA ASN A 203 0.39 -10.19 -15.00
C ASN A 203 -0.24 -10.42 -13.61
N ILE A 204 -1.14 -9.54 -13.16
CA ILE A 204 -1.80 -9.71 -11.87
C ILE A 204 -2.76 -10.88 -11.99
N PRO A 205 -2.67 -11.90 -11.12
CA PRO A 205 -3.55 -13.03 -11.23
C PRO A 205 -4.99 -12.66 -10.90
N VAL A 206 -5.94 -13.31 -11.59
CA VAL A 206 -7.37 -13.06 -11.38
C VAL A 206 -8.09 -14.37 -11.10
N ILE A 207 -8.86 -14.37 -10.01
CA ILE A 207 -9.80 -15.42 -9.66
C ILE A 207 -11.20 -14.86 -9.84
N PHE A 208 -11.98 -15.48 -10.74
CA PHE A 208 -13.38 -15.12 -10.88
C PHE A 208 -14.22 -15.70 -9.75
N LEU A 209 -15.13 -14.88 -9.23
CA LEU A 209 -16.17 -15.25 -8.29
C LEU A 209 -17.52 -15.12 -9.00
N THR A 210 -18.37 -16.14 -8.93
CA THR A 210 -19.73 -16.04 -9.49
C THR A 210 -20.74 -16.80 -8.65
N ALA A 211 -21.99 -16.35 -8.68
CA ALA A 211 -23.11 -17.07 -8.09
C ALA A 211 -23.64 -18.18 -9.02
N LYS A 212 -23.29 -18.17 -10.31
CA LYS A 212 -23.81 -19.10 -11.32
C LYS A 212 -22.82 -20.22 -11.64
N ASP A 213 -23.32 -21.45 -11.61
CA ASP A 213 -22.64 -22.67 -12.02
C ASP A 213 -23.11 -23.16 -13.41
N ASP A 214 -23.84 -22.32 -14.15
CA ASP A 214 -24.36 -22.70 -15.46
C ASP A 214 -23.22 -22.86 -16.49
N LYS A 215 -23.41 -23.84 -17.38
CA LYS A 215 -22.38 -24.27 -18.32
C LYS A 215 -21.92 -23.17 -19.28
N GLU A 216 -22.81 -22.24 -19.65
CA GLU A 216 -22.49 -21.17 -20.60
C GLU A 216 -21.58 -20.13 -19.96
N THR A 217 -21.90 -19.70 -18.73
CA THR A 217 -21.07 -18.80 -17.92
C THR A 217 -19.69 -19.41 -17.67
N VAL A 218 -19.64 -20.68 -17.26
CA VAL A 218 -18.37 -21.39 -17.04
C VAL A 218 -17.54 -21.44 -18.33
N MET A 219 -18.14 -21.75 -19.48
CA MET A 219 -17.42 -21.79 -20.76
C MET A 219 -16.83 -20.43 -21.16
N LYS A 220 -17.56 -19.33 -20.94
CA LYS A 220 -17.06 -17.97 -21.22
C LYS A 220 -15.89 -17.61 -20.32
N VAL A 221 -16.01 -17.86 -19.02
CA VAL A 221 -14.93 -17.60 -18.05
C VAL A 221 -13.68 -18.43 -18.37
N VAL A 222 -13.84 -19.73 -18.62
CA VAL A 222 -12.70 -20.61 -18.94
C VAL A 222 -12.01 -20.20 -20.24
N SER A 223 -12.76 -19.74 -21.24
CA SER A 223 -12.20 -19.26 -22.51
C SER A 223 -11.29 -18.04 -22.33
N ALA A 224 -11.58 -17.18 -21.34
CA ALA A 224 -10.75 -16.04 -20.98
C ALA A 224 -9.44 -16.43 -20.26
N ARG A 225 -9.30 -17.70 -19.85
CA ARG A 225 -8.12 -18.26 -19.15
C ARG A 225 -7.71 -17.47 -17.89
N PRO A 226 -8.61 -17.30 -16.90
CA PRO A 226 -8.23 -16.78 -15.60
C PRO A 226 -7.31 -17.76 -14.87
N ASP A 227 -6.64 -17.28 -13.81
CA ASP A 227 -5.81 -18.14 -12.96
C ASP A 227 -6.66 -19.15 -12.17
N LYS A 228 -7.88 -18.78 -11.78
CA LYS A 228 -8.85 -19.68 -11.12
C LYS A 228 -10.28 -19.18 -11.27
N TYR A 229 -11.22 -20.05 -10.93
CA TYR A 229 -12.65 -19.79 -10.87
C TYR A 229 -13.24 -20.43 -9.62
N LEU A 230 -14.06 -19.69 -8.86
CA LEU A 230 -14.69 -20.13 -7.62
C LEU A 230 -16.17 -19.71 -7.58
N LEU A 231 -16.99 -20.50 -6.88
CA LEU A 231 -18.40 -20.18 -6.65
C LEU A 231 -18.57 -19.37 -5.36
N LYS A 232 -19.32 -18.28 -5.41
CA LYS A 232 -19.67 -17.45 -4.23
C LYS A 232 -20.49 -18.22 -3.20
N THR A 233 -21.18 -19.28 -3.62
CA THR A 233 -21.97 -20.17 -2.75
C THR A 233 -21.12 -21.13 -1.90
N MET A 234 -19.81 -21.18 -2.14
CA MET A 234 -18.89 -21.95 -1.30
C MET A 234 -18.87 -21.40 0.13
N PRO A 235 -18.64 -22.25 1.15
CA PRO A 235 -18.43 -21.79 2.51
C PRO A 235 -17.26 -20.78 2.57
N PRO A 236 -17.34 -19.72 3.41
CA PRO A 236 -16.28 -18.72 3.55
C PRO A 236 -14.89 -19.33 3.78
N GLU A 237 -14.79 -20.39 4.59
CA GLU A 237 -13.54 -21.08 4.90
C GLU A 237 -12.95 -21.74 3.66
N SER A 238 -13.80 -22.22 2.74
CA SER A 238 -13.38 -22.84 1.48
C SER A 238 -12.87 -21.79 0.49
N LEU A 239 -13.49 -20.61 0.44
CA LEU A 239 -12.99 -19.48 -0.35
C LEU A 239 -11.63 -19.01 0.17
N VAL A 240 -11.49 -18.83 1.49
CA VAL A 240 -10.23 -18.46 2.12
C VAL A 240 -9.14 -19.47 1.81
N LYS A 241 -9.41 -20.77 2.02
CA LYS A 241 -8.46 -21.84 1.72
C LYS A 241 -8.04 -21.84 0.24
N ALA A 242 -8.97 -21.60 -0.68
CA ALA A 242 -8.67 -21.58 -2.10
C ALA A 242 -7.72 -20.45 -2.51
N VAL A 243 -7.77 -19.32 -1.81
CA VAL A 243 -6.85 -18.18 -1.97
C VAL A 243 -5.52 -18.45 -1.26
N ASP A 244 -5.54 -19.04 -0.06
CA ASP A 244 -4.32 -19.47 0.65
C ASP A 244 -3.50 -20.44 -0.21
N ASP A 245 -4.14 -21.46 -0.78
CA ASP A 245 -3.47 -22.45 -1.61
C ASP A 245 -2.96 -21.83 -2.93
N PHE A 246 -3.69 -20.88 -3.51
CA PHE A 246 -3.24 -20.14 -4.70
C PHE A 246 -1.90 -19.43 -4.48
N PHE A 247 -1.69 -18.85 -3.30
CA PHE A 247 -0.43 -18.18 -2.98
C PHE A 247 0.70 -19.13 -2.57
N LYS A 248 0.42 -20.39 -2.22
CA LYS A 248 1.46 -21.39 -1.92
C LYS A 248 2.04 -22.04 -3.18
N ASP A 249 1.25 -22.12 -4.25
CA ASP A 249 1.61 -22.79 -5.50
C ASP A 249 2.41 -21.89 -6.47
N LYS A 250 2.75 -20.65 -6.08
CA LYS A 250 3.56 -19.68 -6.86
C LYS A 250 4.81 -19.27 -6.10
#